data_AF-A0A960HF48-F1
#
_entry.id   AF-A0A960HF48-F1
#
_cell.length_a   1.000
_cell.length_b   1.000
_cell.length_c   1.000
_cell.angle_alpha   90.00
_cell.angle_beta   90.00
_cell.angle_gamma   90.00
#
_symmetry.space_group_name_H-M   'P 1'
#
loop_
_entity.id
_entity.type
_entity.pdbx_description
1 polymer ?
#
loop_
_entity_poly.entity_id
_entity_poly.type
_entity_poly.pdbx_seq_one_letter_code
_entity_poly.pdbx_strand_id
1 'polypeptide(L)'
;MRLQLAKPADHTAVVGWPLASPLQDWTIDGMQRVSGLHRHVVRMVEGRDTSYVVKELPDDLAEREWRLLRELADAGLPTVEVVGVVTGRTDSSDGGTGGSGDGLLITRHLDYSLPYRVLLSGRGLKIPYLGDRML
;
A
#
# COMPACT_ATOMS: atom_id res chain seq x y z
N MET A 1 13.11 12.89 -1.13
CA MET A 1 12.35 11.66 -1.40
C MET A 1 13.29 10.53 -1.75
N ARG A 2 13.14 9.38 -1.09
CA ARG A 2 13.89 8.15 -1.33
C ARG A 2 12.90 7.00 -1.55
N LEU A 3 13.04 6.30 -2.68
CA LEU A 3 12.28 5.07 -2.98
C LEU A 3 13.19 3.86 -2.80
N GLN A 4 12.73 2.88 -2.05
CA GLN A 4 13.38 1.58 -1.91
C GLN A 4 12.40 0.50 -2.38
N LEU A 5 12.86 -0.40 -3.26
CA LEU A 5 12.08 -1.52 -3.78
C LEU A 5 12.73 -2.84 -3.37
N ALA A 6 11.93 -3.84 -3.01
CA ALA A 6 12.45 -5.15 -2.60
C ALA A 6 12.85 -5.99 -3.82
N LYS A 7 11.98 -5.99 -4.84
CA LYS A 7 12.15 -6.72 -6.10
C LYS A 7 11.77 -5.81 -7.28
N PRO A 8 12.66 -4.90 -7.71
CA PRO A 8 12.34 -3.91 -8.75
C PRO A 8 11.89 -4.53 -10.08
N ALA A 9 12.46 -5.68 -10.46
CA ALA A 9 12.12 -6.37 -11.70
C ALA A 9 10.67 -6.88 -11.75
N ASP A 10 10.12 -7.25 -10.59
CA ASP A 10 8.78 -7.82 -10.47
C ASP A 10 7.68 -6.74 -10.31
N HIS A 11 8.08 -5.51 -9.97
CA HIS A 11 7.17 -4.43 -9.57
C HIS A 11 7.45 -3.10 -10.29
N THR A 12 7.71 -3.18 -11.59
CA THR A 12 8.03 -2.02 -12.45
C THR A 12 6.94 -0.95 -12.46
N ALA A 13 5.68 -1.34 -12.29
CA ALA A 13 4.52 -0.42 -12.27
C ALA A 13 4.66 0.69 -11.21
N VAL A 14 5.30 0.39 -10.07
CA VAL A 14 5.46 1.32 -8.94
C VAL A 14 6.25 2.57 -9.32
N VAL A 15 7.18 2.45 -10.26
CA VAL A 15 8.06 3.56 -10.69
C VAL A 15 7.28 4.67 -11.41
N GLY A 16 6.16 4.33 -12.04
CA GLY A 16 5.34 5.29 -12.79
C GLY A 16 4.31 6.05 -11.97
N TRP A 17 4.23 5.82 -10.65
CA TRP A 17 3.20 6.43 -9.80
C TRP A 17 3.59 7.84 -9.31
N PRO A 18 2.61 8.68 -8.93
CA PRO A 18 2.85 10.03 -8.42
C PRO A 18 3.33 10.00 -6.95
N LEU A 19 4.47 9.35 -6.68
CA LEU A 19 5.00 9.07 -5.34
C LEU A 19 5.23 10.33 -4.48
N ALA A 20 5.40 11.49 -5.11
CA ALA A 20 5.59 12.77 -4.43
C ALA A 20 4.28 13.39 -3.92
N SER A 21 3.14 13.07 -4.54
CA SER A 21 1.83 13.64 -4.18
C SER A 21 1.23 12.90 -2.99
N PRO A 22 0.42 13.56 -2.11
CA PRO A 22 -0.36 12.90 -1.07
C PRO A 22 -1.19 11.74 -1.63
N LEU A 23 -1.23 10.59 -0.95
CA LEU A 23 -1.90 9.39 -1.49
C LEU A 23 -3.40 9.60 -1.70
N GLN A 24 -3.99 10.50 -0.93
CA GLN A 24 -5.39 10.87 -1.06
C GLN A 24 -5.74 11.54 -2.40
N ASP A 25 -4.75 12.20 -3.03
CA ASP A 25 -4.90 12.99 -4.26
C ASP A 25 -4.46 12.23 -5.52
N TRP A 26 -3.98 10.99 -5.37
CA TRP A 26 -3.55 10.18 -6.51
C TRP A 26 -4.70 9.90 -7.46
N THR A 27 -4.41 10.03 -8.76
CA THR A 27 -5.30 9.64 -9.85
C THR A 27 -4.51 8.76 -10.82
N ILE A 28 -4.62 7.44 -10.64
CA ILE A 28 -3.99 6.44 -11.50
C ILE A 28 -5.03 5.37 -11.86
N ASP A 29 -4.84 4.72 -13.00
CA ASP A 29 -5.72 3.64 -13.45
C ASP A 29 -5.72 2.47 -12.45
N GLY A 30 -6.88 1.83 -12.29
CA GLY A 30 -7.08 0.73 -11.33
C GLY A 30 -7.02 1.14 -9.84
N MET A 31 -6.92 2.42 -9.50
CA MET A 31 -6.93 2.85 -8.10
C MET A 31 -8.32 2.74 -7.47
N GLN A 32 -8.39 2.10 -6.31
CA GLN A 32 -9.60 1.90 -5.54
C GLN A 32 -9.42 2.35 -4.07
N ARG A 33 -10.50 2.87 -3.48
CA ARG A 33 -10.54 3.17 -2.04
C ARG A 33 -10.82 1.90 -1.26
N VAL A 34 -10.02 1.60 -0.24
CA VAL A 34 -10.29 0.47 0.64
C VAL A 34 -11.36 0.83 1.68
N SER A 35 -12.41 0.02 1.77
CA SER A 35 -13.45 0.14 2.79
C SER A 35 -12.96 -0.44 4.12
N GLY A 36 -13.00 0.36 5.18
CA GLY A 36 -12.57 -0.09 6.51
C GLY A 36 -12.36 1.07 7.47
N LEU A 37 -12.13 0.75 8.74
CA LEU A 37 -11.69 1.72 9.74
C LEU A 37 -10.17 1.78 9.66
N HIS A 38 -9.65 2.78 8.95
CA HIS A 38 -8.21 3.00 8.83
C HIS A 38 -7.85 4.33 9.48
N ARG A 39 -6.81 4.31 10.32
CA ARG A 39 -6.18 5.52 10.88
C ARG A 39 -5.47 6.35 9.80
N HIS A 40 -4.97 5.66 8.78
CA HIS A 40 -4.09 6.16 7.75
C HIS A 40 -4.78 6.05 6.39
N VAL A 41 -4.37 6.88 5.43
CA VAL A 41 -4.88 6.77 4.06
C VAL A 41 -4.39 5.45 3.47
N VAL A 42 -5.33 4.64 2.99
CA VAL A 42 -5.04 3.37 2.29
C VAL A 42 -5.71 3.40 0.93
N ARG A 43 -4.97 2.99 -0.09
CA ARG A 43 -5.46 2.79 -1.45
C ARG A 43 -5.04 1.41 -1.94
N MET A 44 -5.90 0.82 -2.76
CA MET A 44 -5.56 -0.37 -3.53
C MET A 44 -5.34 0.06 -4.97
N VAL A 45 -4.38 -0.55 -5.66
CA VAL A 45 -4.10 -0.29 -7.07
C VAL A 45 -4.11 -1.62 -7.80
N GLU A 46 -5.10 -1.81 -8.67
CA GLU A 46 -5.23 -3.01 -9.48
C GLU A 46 -4.41 -2.84 -10.77
N GLY A 47 -3.33 -3.62 -10.88
CA GLY A 47 -2.63 -3.80 -12.13
C GLY A 47 -3.18 -5.00 -12.91
N ARG A 48 -2.66 -5.21 -14.13
CA ARG A 48 -3.00 -6.37 -14.96
C ARG A 48 -2.72 -7.70 -14.25
N ASP A 49 -1.49 -7.85 -13.75
CA ASP A 49 -0.98 -9.11 -13.21
C ASP A 49 -0.73 -9.08 -11.70
N THR A 50 -0.79 -7.90 -11.07
CA THR A 50 -0.58 -7.77 -9.64
C THR A 50 -1.36 -6.59 -9.10
N SER A 51 -2.04 -6.79 -7.98
CA SER A 51 -2.68 -5.72 -7.22
C SER A 51 -1.81 -5.32 -6.04
N TYR A 52 -1.83 -4.05 -5.69
CA TYR A 52 -1.00 -3.46 -4.64
C TYR A 52 -1.87 -2.80 -3.58
N VAL A 53 -1.37 -2.76 -2.35
CA VAL A 53 -1.89 -1.91 -1.29
C VAL A 53 -0.84 -0.86 -0.98
N VAL A 54 -1.25 0.40 -1.04
CA VAL A 54 -0.44 1.56 -0.68
C VAL A 54 -1.02 2.16 0.58
N LYS A 55 -0.18 2.35 1.58
CA LYS A 55 -0.54 3.02 2.84
C LYS A 55 0.32 4.27 2.98
N GLU A 56 -0.29 5.39 3.34
CA GLU A 56 0.40 6.63 3.68
C GLU A 56 0.44 6.83 5.20
N LEU A 57 1.64 6.94 5.75
CA LEU A 57 1.91 6.97 7.18
C LEU A 57 3.20 7.76 7.44
N PRO A 58 3.43 8.28 8.67
CA PRO A 58 4.68 8.95 9.02
C PRO A 58 5.93 8.13 8.62
N ASP A 59 6.97 8.82 8.15
CA ASP A 59 8.20 8.22 7.60
C ASP A 59 8.80 7.15 8.53
N ASP A 60 8.90 7.42 9.83
CA ASP A 60 9.44 6.52 10.83
C ASP A 60 8.62 5.23 10.95
N LEU A 61 7.29 5.34 10.87
CA LEU A 61 6.40 4.19 10.84
C LEU A 61 6.51 3.43 9.52
N ALA A 62 6.64 4.12 8.38
CA ALA A 62 6.77 3.49 7.07
C ALA A 62 8.05 2.65 6.99
N GLU A 63 9.17 3.19 7.46
CA GLU A 63 10.45 2.48 7.56
C GLU A 63 10.37 1.29 8.52
N ARG A 64 9.71 1.47 9.67
CA ARG A 64 9.56 0.40 10.66
C ARG A 64 8.74 -0.76 10.10
N GLU A 65 7.60 -0.49 9.46
CA GLU A 65 6.76 -1.52 8.84
C GLU A 65 7.48 -2.21 7.68
N TRP A 66 8.18 -1.44 6.83
CA TRP A 66 9.03 -1.98 5.77
C TRP A 66 10.05 -2.99 6.30
N ARG A 67 10.80 -2.60 7.35
CA ARG A 67 11.80 -3.48 7.97
C ARG A 67 11.15 -4.71 8.59
N LEU A 68 10.05 -4.53 9.34
CA LEU A 68 9.35 -5.64 9.99
C LEU A 68 8.85 -6.68 8.98
N LEU A 69 8.24 -6.25 7.87
CA LEU A 69 7.75 -7.19 6.84
C LEU A 69 8.89 -8.00 6.21
N ARG A 70 10.06 -7.38 6.03
CA ARG A 70 11.26 -8.09 5.54
C ARG A 70 11.78 -9.08 6.57
N GLU A 71 11.88 -8.68 7.85
CA GLU A 71 12.30 -9.57 8.94
C GLU A 71 11.36 -10.78 9.07
N LEU A 72 10.04 -10.58 8.94
CA LEU A 72 9.06 -11.67 8.93
C LEU A 72 9.26 -12.61 7.73
N ALA A 73 9.50 -12.06 6.54
CA ALA A 73 9.74 -12.85 5.33
C ALA A 73 11.05 -13.65 5.42
N ASP A 74 12.13 -13.02 5.90
CA ASP A 74 13.44 -13.65 6.10
C ASP A 74 13.37 -14.76 7.16
N ALA A 75 12.50 -14.62 8.16
CA ALA A 75 12.20 -15.64 9.16
C ALA A 75 11.27 -16.76 8.64
N GLY A 76 10.82 -16.71 7.39
CA GLY A 76 9.90 -17.69 6.80
C GLY A 76 8.48 -17.66 7.39
N LEU A 77 8.10 -16.56 8.05
CA LEU A 77 6.76 -16.41 8.62
C LEU A 77 5.75 -15.98 7.55
N PRO A 78 4.47 -16.39 7.66
CA PRO A 78 3.43 -15.96 6.74
C PRO A 78 3.26 -14.44 6.79
N THR A 79 3.58 -13.76 5.69
CA THR A 79 3.46 -12.31 5.56
C THR A 79 3.14 -11.94 4.11
N VAL A 80 2.62 -10.72 3.91
CA VAL A 80 2.46 -10.16 2.58
C VAL A 80 3.83 -9.80 1.99
N GLU A 81 3.96 -9.91 0.68
CA GLU A 81 5.16 -9.45 -0.01
C GLU A 81 5.26 -7.93 0.09
N VAL A 82 6.36 -7.47 0.71
CA VAL A 82 6.70 -6.06 0.74
C VAL A 82 7.32 -5.65 -0.59
N VAL A 83 6.74 -4.64 -1.23
CA VAL A 83 7.12 -4.20 -2.58
C VAL A 83 8.08 -3.04 -2.51
N GLY A 84 7.72 -2.01 -1.75
CA GLY A 84 8.55 -0.83 -1.59
C GLY A 84 8.20 0.05 -0.40
N VAL A 85 9.09 0.97 -0.10
CA VAL A 85 8.86 2.08 0.82
C VAL A 85 9.35 3.38 0.21
N VAL A 86 8.59 4.45 0.39
CA VAL A 86 8.96 5.82 0.02
C VAL A 86 9.05 6.65 1.28
N THR A 87 10.16 7.37 1.46
CA THR A 87 10.41 8.23 2.63
C THR A 87 10.92 9.60 2.22
N GLY A 88 10.85 10.57 3.13
CA GLY A 88 11.32 11.94 2.89
C GLY A 88 10.56 12.59 1.75
N ARG A 89 9.25 12.32 1.64
CA ARG A 89 8.34 13.08 0.79
C ARG A 89 8.18 14.44 1.45
N THR A 90 8.35 15.50 0.67
CA THR A 90 8.19 16.86 1.17
C THR A 90 6.71 17.16 1.09
N ASP A 91 6.03 17.21 2.24
CA ASP A 91 4.66 17.69 2.21
C ASP A 91 4.65 19.19 1.87
N SER A 92 3.76 19.59 0.98
CA SER A 92 3.49 21.00 0.68
C SER A 92 2.56 21.63 1.74
N SER A 93 2.13 20.85 2.74
CA SER A 93 1.17 21.27 3.76
C SER A 93 1.77 21.87 5.03
N ASP A 94 3.05 21.63 5.36
CA ASP A 94 3.63 22.10 6.63
C ASP A 94 4.68 23.21 6.43
N GLY A 95 4.18 24.45 6.49
CA GLY A 95 4.97 25.62 6.84
C GLY A 95 5.46 25.53 8.28
N GLY A 96 6.58 24.82 8.48
CA GLY A 96 7.37 24.86 9.72
C GLY A 96 6.78 24.09 10.89
N THR A 97 7.40 22.96 11.25
CA THR A 97 7.84 22.54 12.60
C THR A 97 8.22 21.06 12.52
N GLY A 98 9.49 20.73 12.24
CA GLY A 98 10.18 19.48 12.63
C GLY A 98 9.51 18.09 12.54
N GLY A 99 8.36 17.93 11.87
CA GLY A 99 7.63 16.68 11.77
C GLY A 99 8.30 15.71 10.81
N SER A 100 8.30 14.41 11.14
CA SER A 100 8.61 13.34 10.18
C SER A 100 7.68 13.49 8.99
N GLY A 101 8.22 13.54 7.77
CA GLY A 101 7.42 13.60 6.55
C GLY A 101 6.50 12.39 6.40
N ASP A 102 5.51 12.48 5.53
CA ASP A 102 4.63 11.34 5.24
C ASP A 102 5.30 10.38 4.26
N GLY A 103 5.49 9.14 4.67
CA GLY A 103 6.00 8.04 3.85
C GLY A 103 4.89 7.20 3.21
N LEU A 104 5.29 6.33 2.28
CA LEU A 104 4.42 5.34 1.67
C LEU A 104 4.98 3.95 1.90
N LEU A 105 4.13 3.03 2.38
CA LEU A 105 4.42 1.60 2.37
C LEU A 105 3.62 0.93 1.25
N ILE A 106 4.30 0.16 0.41
CA ILE A 106 3.71 -0.53 -0.73
C ILE A 106 3.90 -2.04 -0.52
N THR A 107 2.79 -2.77 -0.54
CA THR A 107 2.79 -4.24 -0.46
C THR A 107 2.02 -4.83 -1.62
N ARG A 108 2.35 -6.07 -2.00
CA ARG A 108 1.49 -6.87 -2.86
C ARG A 108 0.18 -7.16 -2.10
N HIS A 109 -0.95 -7.03 -2.78
CA HIS A 109 -2.22 -7.49 -2.24
C HIS A 109 -2.26 -9.01 -2.23
N LEU A 110 -2.78 -9.60 -1.15
CA LEU A 110 -2.99 -11.05 -1.09
C LEU A 110 -4.25 -11.39 -1.89
N ASP A 111 -4.04 -12.00 -3.06
CA ASP A 111 -5.13 -12.48 -3.93
C ASP A 111 -6.09 -13.38 -3.12
N TYR A 112 -7.39 -13.25 -3.39
CA TYR A 112 -8.46 -13.99 -2.71
C TYR A 112 -8.59 -13.73 -1.20
N SER A 113 -7.96 -12.69 -0.66
CA SER A 113 -8.15 -12.27 0.73
C SER A 113 -9.46 -11.49 0.92
N LEU A 114 -10.11 -11.68 2.08
CA LEU A 114 -11.33 -10.97 2.44
C LEU A 114 -11.18 -10.21 3.75
N PRO A 115 -11.62 -8.94 3.81
CA PRO A 115 -11.74 -8.26 5.09
C PRO A 115 -12.69 -9.04 5.99
N TYR A 116 -12.26 -9.35 7.22
CA TYR A 116 -13.04 -10.12 8.18
C TYR A 116 -14.45 -9.54 8.40
N ARG A 117 -14.57 -8.20 8.40
CA ARG A 117 -15.86 -7.51 8.52
C ARG A 117 -16.79 -7.78 7.33
N VAL A 118 -16.25 -7.91 6.11
CA VAL A 118 -17.05 -8.28 4.92
C VAL A 118 -17.57 -9.70 5.11
N LEU A 119 -16.70 -10.65 5.44
CA LEU A 119 -17.06 -12.06 5.68
C LEU A 119 -18.15 -12.20 6.75
N LEU A 120 -18.04 -11.48 7.86
CA LEU A 120 -18.98 -11.59 8.99
C LEU A 120 -20.25 -10.75 8.87
N SER A 121 -20.31 -9.80 7.93
CA SER A 121 -21.46 -8.87 7.82
C SER A 121 -22.73 -9.49 7.21
N GLY A 122 -22.70 -10.76 6.79
CA GLY A 122 -23.89 -11.57 6.50
C GLY A 122 -24.73 -11.13 5.29
N ARG A 123 -24.28 -10.16 4.49
CA ARG A 123 -24.96 -9.73 3.25
C ARG A 123 -24.12 -10.14 2.05
N GLY A 124 -24.79 -10.54 0.97
CA GLY A 124 -24.22 -11.10 -0.26
C GLY A 124 -22.79 -10.64 -0.53
N LEU A 125 -21.88 -11.62 -0.54
CA LEU A 125 -20.44 -11.41 -0.57
C LEU A 125 -20.04 -10.76 -1.91
N LYS A 126 -20.11 -9.43 -1.99
CA LYS A 126 -19.42 -8.68 -3.02
C LYS A 126 -18.00 -8.51 -2.52
N ILE A 127 -17.06 -9.19 -3.16
CA ILE A 127 -15.65 -9.05 -2.86
C ILE A 127 -15.18 -7.83 -3.66
N PRO A 128 -15.03 -6.65 -3.03
CA PRO A 128 -14.43 -5.55 -3.75
C PRO A 128 -12.98 -5.94 -4.07
N TYR A 129 -12.51 -5.53 -5.24
CA TYR A 129 -11.12 -5.70 -5.69
C TYR A 129 -10.69 -7.12 -6.11
N LEU A 130 -11.65 -8.00 -6.39
CA LEU A 130 -11.37 -9.33 -6.95
C LEU A 130 -11.40 -9.36 -8.49
N GLY A 131 -11.86 -8.27 -9.13
CA GLY A 131 -11.95 -8.12 -10.58
C GLY A 131 -12.49 -9.36 -11.29
N ASP A 132 -11.93 -9.64 -12.48
CA ASP A 132 -12.19 -10.84 -13.29
C ASP A 132 -11.30 -12.05 -12.90
N ARG A 133 -10.53 -11.99 -11.80
CA ARG A 133 -9.55 -13.03 -11.42
C ARG A 133 -10.15 -14.32 -10.85
N MET A 134 -11.48 -14.47 -10.92
CA MET A 134 -12.21 -15.63 -10.44
C MET A 134 -12.72 -16.56 -11.55
N LEU A 135 -12.42 -16.32 -12.83
CA LEU A 135 -12.83 -17.20 -13.93
C LEU A 135 -11.72 -17.38 -14.97
#